data_AF-A0A2V7I4X0-F1
#
_entry.id   AF-A0A2V7I4X0-F1
#
_cell.length_a   1.000
_cell.length_b   1.000
_cell.length_c   1.000
_cell.angle_alpha   90.00
_cell.angle_beta   90.00
_cell.angle_gamma   90.00
#
_symmetry.space_group_name_H-M   'P 1'
#
loop_
_entity.id
_entity.type
_entity.pdbx_description
1 polymer ?
#
loop_
_entity_poly.entity_id
_entity_poly.type
_entity_poly.pdbx_seq_one_letter_code
_entity_poly.pdbx_strand_id
1 'polypeptide(L)'
;MSKLFLAGEVLGCLLLVAQVNVARAQTEAVSAVIGLPDDWTHHHVLFPDSLSPEVREALQRDPRYWLHQARRKGEALVGPAWSREIPLRGDRSKKKKTTTKVDWSVSLGKPIAAGMYPAKFTFNVNAAPSCSDDYVVFALNGAGSSSQANVVGLTNLYTNPGGTGFCLGTGPTVQWAYNVGSGPMRTSPVLSLDGTKVAFVEHKNPPVFHVLTPDLSGNAGCPGATPCNGTDATHPAVPGTHNSAVDVRISYGATGDSSSPPWVDYANDVAYVGADDGKLYKITGVFLDTPTLAGAPWPLTVSTTGKVLTGPVLDSVTNRIFIGDSRGVLRFVRLSASDQCTGAITPPCVDSTTISTGTGGHELNHAPIVDSTRGRVFVFQRDNGQGDFTVTQADTTLGSVVIANISSNQSAPAWIGAFDHGYRTGGPGSGHLYACGTTAAGSNPALYQLSFNMDTTMNPVPSGGPTQIGFTGGKGCSPLTAFFNPNVTDVLHPTGTDFLFVSVQGGCTAFDNNGCIKSFDITNGFPIGVLVSPVDEVGGTSGIIVDNVSTVSQGSSIYFSTQATPTGASAVKLTQSGLQ
;
A
#
# COMPACT_ATOMS: atom_id res chain seq x y z
N MET A 1 -9.28 46.74 53.36
CA MET A 1 -8.45 46.82 52.13
C MET A 1 -7.55 45.59 51.98
N SER A 2 -8.11 44.38 51.90
CA SER A 2 -7.29 43.14 51.80
C SER A 2 -7.94 42.05 50.92
N LYS A 3 -8.87 42.43 50.04
CA LYS A 3 -9.51 41.51 49.08
C LYS A 3 -9.35 41.92 47.61
N LEU A 4 -8.72 43.07 47.34
CA LEU A 4 -8.48 43.54 45.96
C LEU A 4 -7.08 43.20 45.41
N PHE A 5 -6.11 42.83 46.25
CA PHE A 5 -4.75 42.54 45.79
C PHE A 5 -4.54 41.07 45.35
N LEU A 6 -5.34 40.12 45.83
CA LEU A 6 -5.20 38.71 45.43
C LEU A 6 -5.75 38.40 44.02
N ALA A 7 -6.67 39.21 43.51
CA ALA A 7 -7.26 38.97 42.18
C ALA A 7 -6.32 39.35 41.02
N GLY A 8 -5.40 40.30 41.25
CA GLY A 8 -4.44 40.76 40.25
C GLY A 8 -3.29 39.78 40.00
N GLU A 9 -2.79 39.12 41.05
CA GLU A 9 -1.69 38.14 40.93
C GLU A 9 -2.15 36.82 40.29
N VAL A 10 -3.37 36.37 40.58
CA VAL A 10 -3.92 35.13 40.00
C VAL A 10 -4.20 35.31 38.49
N LEU A 11 -4.66 36.49 38.07
CA LEU A 11 -4.90 36.79 36.65
C LEU A 11 -3.58 36.96 35.86
N GLY A 12 -2.53 37.52 36.50
CA GLY A 12 -1.19 37.62 35.93
C GLY A 12 -0.52 36.25 35.72
N CYS A 13 -0.64 35.34 36.69
CA CYS A 13 -0.13 33.97 36.56
C CYS A 13 -0.88 33.16 35.48
N LEU A 14 -2.20 33.34 35.34
CA LEU A 14 -2.98 32.66 34.29
C LEU A 14 -2.61 33.14 32.88
N LEU A 15 -2.32 34.43 32.70
CA LEU A 15 -1.87 34.98 31.41
C LEU A 15 -0.43 34.56 31.06
N LEU A 16 0.47 34.47 32.04
CA LEU A 16 1.83 33.97 31.85
C LEU A 16 1.87 32.47 31.54
N VAL A 17 1.06 31.64 32.21
CA VAL A 17 0.95 30.20 31.90
C VAL A 17 0.29 29.98 30.53
N ALA A 18 -0.70 30.79 30.15
CA ALA A 18 -1.29 30.75 28.81
C ALA A 18 -0.28 31.16 27.73
N GLN A 19 0.54 32.19 27.94
CA GLN A 19 1.58 32.58 26.99
C GLN A 19 2.73 31.58 26.89
N VAL A 20 3.11 30.92 27.99
CA VAL A 20 4.11 29.85 27.98
C VAL A 20 3.56 28.59 27.30
N ASN A 21 2.27 28.28 27.44
CA ASN A 21 1.62 27.18 26.72
C ASN A 21 1.40 27.48 25.25
N VAL A 22 1.10 28.74 24.87
CA VAL A 22 1.00 29.16 23.47
C VAL A 22 2.38 29.23 22.82
N ALA A 23 3.42 29.67 23.53
CA ALA A 23 4.80 29.61 23.06
C ALA A 23 5.31 28.16 22.97
N ARG A 24 4.99 27.28 23.92
CA ARG A 24 5.29 25.83 23.82
C ARG A 24 4.51 25.16 22.69
N ALA A 25 3.25 25.51 22.47
CA ALA A 25 2.45 25.03 21.33
C ALA A 25 2.96 25.58 19.98
N GLN A 26 3.67 26.70 19.98
CA GLN A 26 4.38 27.23 18.80
C GLN A 26 5.80 26.67 18.64
N THR A 27 6.31 25.90 19.62
CA THR A 27 7.63 25.26 19.55
C THR A 27 7.56 23.76 19.27
N GLU A 28 6.37 23.16 19.25
CA GLU A 28 6.15 21.93 18.47
C GLU A 28 6.06 22.31 17.00
N ALA A 29 7.22 22.58 16.41
CA ALA A 29 7.38 22.45 14.99
C ALA A 29 6.85 21.06 14.62
N VAL A 30 5.69 21.03 13.94
CA VAL A 30 5.22 19.87 13.19
C VAL A 30 6.44 19.30 12.51
N SER A 31 6.84 18.09 12.94
CA SER A 31 8.01 17.39 12.44
C SER A 31 8.05 17.56 10.93
N ALA A 32 9.05 18.30 10.42
CA ALA A 32 9.23 18.44 8.99
C ALA A 32 9.39 17.01 8.47
N VAL A 33 8.43 16.51 7.70
CA VAL A 33 8.50 15.18 7.12
C VAL A 33 9.76 15.15 6.25
N ILE A 34 10.79 14.45 6.75
CA ILE A 34 12.03 14.22 6.02
C ILE A 34 11.75 12.99 5.12
N GLY A 35 11.52 11.80 5.69
CA GLY A 35 11.20 10.58 4.91
C GLY A 35 9.71 10.34 4.60
N LEU A 36 9.43 9.60 3.51
CA LEU A 36 8.10 9.18 3.05
C LEU A 36 8.12 7.69 2.66
N PRO A 37 7.72 6.77 3.56
CA PRO A 37 7.45 5.40 3.19
C PRO A 37 6.15 5.27 2.37
N ASP A 38 6.12 4.28 1.50
CA ASP A 38 4.94 3.76 0.81
C ASP A 38 4.94 2.24 0.85
N ASP A 39 3.80 1.66 1.23
CA ASP A 39 3.62 0.22 1.35
C ASP A 39 2.13 -0.12 1.28
N TRP A 40 1.80 -1.40 1.42
CA TRP A 40 0.43 -1.90 1.30
C TRP A 40 -0.57 -1.14 2.19
N THR A 41 -0.18 -0.62 3.36
CA THR A 41 -1.10 0.04 4.29
C THR A 41 -1.69 1.32 3.70
N HIS A 42 -0.97 2.02 2.82
CA HIS A 42 -1.41 3.24 2.13
C HIS A 42 -2.50 2.98 1.08
N HIS A 43 -2.68 1.71 0.68
CA HIS A 43 -3.75 1.28 -0.22
C HIS A 43 -5.03 0.90 0.55
N HIS A 44 -4.94 0.75 1.87
CA HIS A 44 -6.02 0.20 2.71
C HIS A 44 -6.58 1.20 3.73
N VAL A 45 -6.03 2.40 3.81
CA VAL A 45 -6.64 3.51 4.56
C VAL A 45 -6.77 4.76 3.70
N LEU A 46 -7.90 5.46 3.85
CA LEU A 46 -8.19 6.68 3.13
C LEU A 46 -8.44 7.81 4.12
N PHE A 47 -7.88 8.96 3.76
CA PHE A 47 -8.06 10.22 4.47
C PHE A 47 -8.54 11.33 3.53
N PRO A 48 -9.74 11.22 2.92
CA PRO A 48 -10.22 12.33 2.12
C PRO A 48 -10.56 13.54 2.98
N ASP A 49 -10.63 14.73 2.39
CA ASP A 49 -10.70 15.94 3.19
C ASP A 49 -12.00 16.02 4.01
N SER A 50 -11.88 16.63 5.20
CA SER A 50 -12.96 16.83 6.16
C SER A 50 -12.97 18.25 6.71
N LEU A 51 -14.16 18.81 6.85
CA LEU A 51 -14.36 20.11 7.50
C LEU A 51 -14.55 19.98 9.02
N SER A 52 -14.73 18.78 9.57
CA SER A 52 -14.86 18.57 11.03
C SER A 52 -13.49 18.70 11.70
N PRO A 53 -13.31 19.63 12.66
CA PRO A 53 -12.07 19.75 13.43
C PRO A 53 -11.75 18.49 14.23
N GLU A 54 -12.76 17.84 14.82
CA GLU A 54 -12.60 16.67 15.68
C GLU A 54 -12.11 15.46 14.89
N VAL A 55 -12.70 15.21 13.72
CA VAL A 55 -12.24 14.17 12.80
C VAL A 55 -10.82 14.47 12.34
N ARG A 56 -10.53 15.72 11.96
CA ARG A 56 -9.19 16.11 11.51
C ARG A 56 -8.12 15.90 12.59
N GLU A 57 -8.39 16.25 13.85
CA GLU A 57 -7.48 16.01 14.96
C GLU A 57 -7.22 14.51 15.16
N ALA A 58 -8.27 13.68 15.08
CA ALA A 58 -8.12 12.24 15.19
C ALA A 58 -7.29 11.65 14.03
N LEU A 59 -7.53 12.10 12.80
CA LEU A 59 -6.79 11.69 11.61
C LEU A 59 -5.30 12.01 11.70
N GLN A 60 -4.95 13.20 12.22
CA GLN A 60 -3.57 13.67 12.35
C GLN A 60 -2.70 12.81 13.29
N ARG A 61 -3.32 11.95 14.09
CA ARG A 61 -2.60 10.98 14.96
C ARG A 61 -2.04 9.80 14.19
N ASP A 62 -2.60 9.43 13.03
CA ASP A 62 -1.99 8.44 12.16
C ASP A 62 -0.98 9.14 11.25
N PRO A 63 0.33 8.84 11.33
CA PRO A 63 1.34 9.43 10.46
C PRO A 63 1.02 9.27 8.97
N ARG A 64 0.32 8.19 8.57
CA ARG A 64 -0.11 7.99 7.18
C ARG A 64 -0.97 9.14 6.66
N TYR A 65 -1.77 9.79 7.52
CA TYR A 65 -2.50 11.01 7.13
C TYR A 65 -1.54 12.05 6.54
N TRP A 66 -0.45 12.34 7.25
CA TRP A 66 0.54 13.31 6.79
C TRP A 66 1.33 12.84 5.58
N LEU A 67 1.62 11.53 5.46
CA LEU A 67 2.25 10.95 4.29
C LEU A 67 1.36 11.11 3.03
N HIS A 68 0.06 10.84 3.15
CA HIS A 68 -0.91 11.09 2.07
C HIS A 68 -0.97 12.58 1.71
N GLN A 69 -0.98 13.48 2.70
CA GLN A 69 -0.98 14.93 2.45
C GLN A 69 0.34 15.41 1.83
N ALA A 70 1.48 14.85 2.23
CA ALA A 70 2.78 15.16 1.66
C ALA A 70 2.86 14.76 0.19
N ARG A 71 2.30 13.60 -0.19
CA ARG A 71 2.16 13.19 -1.60
C ARG A 71 1.31 14.19 -2.38
N ARG A 72 0.14 14.58 -1.85
CA ARG A 72 -0.70 15.63 -2.45
C ARG A 72 -0.05 17.01 -2.52
N LYS A 73 0.88 17.34 -1.62
CA LYS A 73 1.62 18.61 -1.68
C LYS A 73 2.82 18.54 -2.61
N GLY A 74 3.46 17.38 -2.76
CA GLY A 74 4.36 17.09 -3.89
C GLY A 74 3.61 17.18 -5.22
N GLU A 75 2.30 16.89 -5.21
CA GLU A 75 1.39 17.18 -6.33
C GLU A 75 1.10 18.70 -6.52
N ALA A 76 1.53 19.57 -5.61
CA ALA A 76 1.22 21.01 -5.58
C ALA A 76 2.45 21.92 -5.48
N LEU A 77 3.68 21.42 -5.63
CA LEU A 77 4.88 22.27 -5.63
C LEU A 77 4.92 23.16 -6.88
N VAL A 78 4.24 24.29 -6.79
CA VAL A 78 4.48 25.49 -7.59
C VAL A 78 5.90 25.95 -7.27
N GLY A 79 6.85 25.62 -8.13
CA GLY A 79 8.19 26.21 -8.08
C GLY A 79 8.13 27.74 -8.20
N PRO A 80 9.14 28.47 -7.69
CA PRO A 80 9.20 29.93 -7.82
C PRO A 80 9.19 30.34 -9.30
N ALA A 81 8.48 31.43 -9.60
CA ALA A 81 8.05 31.89 -10.92
C ALA A 81 9.16 32.23 -11.95
N TRP A 82 10.43 31.87 -11.70
CA TRP A 82 11.54 32.12 -12.63
C TRP A 82 11.96 30.89 -13.46
N SER A 83 11.35 29.72 -13.26
CA SER A 83 11.53 28.54 -14.14
C SER A 83 10.49 28.45 -15.28
N ARG A 84 9.54 29.38 -15.35
CA ARG A 84 8.64 29.55 -16.49
C ARG A 84 9.34 30.34 -17.61
N GLU A 85 10.27 29.70 -18.31
CA GLU A 85 10.63 30.03 -19.70
C GLU A 85 11.68 29.05 -20.23
N ILE A 86 11.23 27.83 -20.57
CA ILE A 86 11.79 27.16 -21.74
C ILE A 86 10.65 27.13 -22.76
N PRO A 87 10.71 27.94 -23.84
CA PRO A 87 9.75 27.81 -24.91
C PRO A 87 9.97 26.44 -25.56
N LEU A 88 9.06 25.49 -25.32
CA LEU A 88 8.92 24.33 -26.20
C LEU A 88 8.40 24.85 -27.54
N ARG A 89 9.33 25.33 -28.37
CA ARG A 89 9.06 25.68 -29.76
C ARG A 89 8.66 24.38 -30.44
N GLY A 90 7.38 24.26 -30.77
CA GLY A 90 6.80 23.11 -31.44
C GLY A 90 7.50 22.87 -32.76
N ASP A 91 8.46 21.93 -32.76
CA ASP A 91 8.99 21.40 -33.99
C ASP A 91 8.10 20.24 -34.41
N ARG A 92 7.44 20.41 -35.56
CA ARG A 92 6.64 19.38 -36.22
C ARG A 92 7.58 18.28 -36.71
N SER A 93 8.15 17.50 -35.80
CA SER A 93 8.89 16.30 -36.15
C SER A 93 7.97 15.09 -36.06
N LYS A 94 8.04 14.26 -37.10
CA LYS A 94 7.20 13.08 -37.35
C LYS A 94 7.13 12.21 -36.08
N LYS A 95 5.91 11.90 -35.61
CA LYS A 95 5.65 11.00 -34.48
C LYS A 95 6.43 9.69 -34.66
N LYS A 96 7.57 9.55 -33.99
CA LYS A 96 8.18 8.24 -33.74
C LYS A 96 7.27 7.55 -32.74
N LYS A 97 6.84 6.32 -33.07
CA LYS A 97 6.21 5.42 -32.10
C LYS A 97 7.18 5.26 -30.93
N THR A 98 6.86 5.83 -29.78
CA THR A 98 7.51 5.51 -28.52
C THR A 98 7.08 4.09 -28.17
N THR A 99 8.00 3.14 -28.29
CA THR A 99 7.84 1.84 -27.65
C THR A 99 7.80 2.08 -26.16
N THR A 100 6.80 1.57 -25.44
CA THR A 100 6.82 1.50 -23.98
C THR A 100 8.08 0.71 -23.57
N LYS A 101 8.89 1.27 -22.68
CA LYS A 101 10.19 0.70 -22.30
C LYS A 101 10.18 0.38 -20.81
N VAL A 102 10.51 -0.87 -20.50
CA VAL A 102 10.94 -1.26 -19.17
C VAL A 102 12.22 -0.48 -18.83
N ASP A 103 12.19 0.33 -17.77
CA ASP A 103 13.34 1.14 -17.38
C ASP A 103 14.43 0.26 -16.74
N TRP A 104 14.04 -0.72 -15.94
CA TRP A 104 14.90 -1.83 -15.57
C TRP A 104 14.09 -3.00 -15.05
N SER A 105 14.71 -4.19 -15.09
CA SER A 105 14.20 -5.42 -14.52
C SER A 105 15.35 -6.18 -13.87
N VAL A 106 15.18 -6.58 -12.61
CA VAL A 106 16.18 -7.31 -11.82
C VAL A 106 15.58 -8.63 -11.36
N SER A 107 16.26 -9.75 -11.65
CA SER A 107 15.80 -11.07 -11.23
C SER A 107 15.70 -11.17 -9.70
N LEU A 108 14.55 -11.61 -9.22
CA LEU A 108 14.31 -11.91 -7.81
C LEU A 108 14.40 -13.41 -7.52
N GLY A 109 14.48 -14.26 -8.55
CA GLY A 109 14.39 -15.72 -8.45
C GLY A 109 13.01 -16.24 -8.01
N LYS A 110 12.32 -15.51 -7.12
CA LYS A 110 10.98 -15.77 -6.60
C LYS A 110 10.14 -14.50 -6.62
N PRO A 111 8.83 -14.60 -6.94
CA PRO A 111 7.97 -13.42 -7.03
C PRO A 111 7.59 -12.93 -5.64
N ILE A 112 7.09 -11.69 -5.57
CA ILE A 112 6.21 -11.28 -4.47
C ILE A 112 4.92 -12.14 -4.54
N ALA A 113 4.31 -12.45 -3.40
CA ALA A 113 3.03 -13.17 -3.39
C ALA A 113 1.95 -12.40 -4.19
N ALA A 114 1.09 -13.11 -4.90
CA ALA A 114 0.03 -12.48 -5.68
C ALA A 114 -0.87 -11.65 -4.75
N GLY A 115 -1.21 -10.42 -5.17
CA GLY A 115 -2.01 -9.51 -4.35
C GLY A 115 -1.23 -8.70 -3.32
N MET A 116 0.05 -9.04 -3.06
CA MET A 116 0.92 -8.33 -2.12
C MET A 116 1.78 -7.27 -2.82
N TYR A 117 2.28 -6.31 -2.06
CA TYR A 117 2.98 -5.13 -2.54
C TYR A 117 4.46 -5.15 -2.10
N PRO A 118 5.38 -4.56 -2.88
CA PRO A 118 6.66 -4.11 -2.35
C PRO A 118 6.47 -2.94 -1.37
N ALA A 119 7.55 -2.41 -0.81
CA ALA A 119 7.52 -1.15 -0.04
C ALA A 119 8.64 -0.20 -0.49
N LYS A 120 8.34 1.08 -0.69
CA LYS A 120 9.26 2.12 -1.17
C LYS A 120 9.52 3.13 -0.07
N PHE A 121 10.77 3.54 0.11
CA PHE A 121 11.13 4.68 0.93
C PHE A 121 11.67 5.82 0.07
N THR A 122 11.16 7.02 0.31
CA THR A 122 11.73 8.28 -0.20
C THR A 122 12.36 9.02 0.97
N PHE A 123 13.64 9.37 0.85
CA PHE A 123 14.41 9.96 1.94
C PHE A 123 14.04 11.41 2.25
N ASN A 124 13.76 12.22 1.21
CA ASN A 124 13.39 13.62 1.37
C ASN A 124 12.35 14.08 0.36
N VAL A 125 11.10 14.24 0.82
CA VAL A 125 9.99 14.71 -0.03
C VAL A 125 10.11 16.17 -0.50
N ASN A 126 10.96 16.96 0.17
CA ASN A 126 11.19 18.36 -0.17
C ASN A 126 12.45 18.55 -1.02
N ALA A 127 13.13 17.47 -1.42
CA ALA A 127 14.33 17.50 -2.24
C ALA A 127 14.13 16.72 -3.56
N ALA A 128 15.12 16.83 -4.44
CA ALA A 128 15.21 15.91 -5.57
C ALA A 128 15.36 14.46 -5.07
N PRO A 129 14.91 13.46 -5.86
CA PRO A 129 15.09 12.05 -5.51
C PRO A 129 16.55 11.69 -5.20
N SER A 130 16.79 10.77 -4.27
CA SER A 130 18.14 10.36 -3.85
C SER A 130 18.58 9.06 -4.55
N CYS A 131 19.79 9.05 -5.10
CA CYS A 131 20.35 7.83 -5.71
C CYS A 131 20.89 6.82 -4.70
N SER A 132 21.19 7.25 -3.47
CA SER A 132 21.72 6.39 -2.41
C SER A 132 20.67 6.03 -1.37
N ASP A 133 19.76 6.96 -1.08
CA ASP A 133 18.90 6.87 0.12
C ASP A 133 17.46 6.47 -0.21
N ASP A 134 17.02 6.63 -1.45
CA ASP A 134 15.72 6.13 -1.88
C ASP A 134 15.87 4.65 -2.26
N TYR A 135 15.09 3.78 -1.62
CA TYR A 135 15.18 2.35 -1.82
C TYR A 135 13.80 1.68 -1.84
N VAL A 136 13.71 0.53 -2.51
CA VAL A 136 12.50 -0.31 -2.54
C VAL A 136 12.82 -1.71 -2.03
N VAL A 137 11.89 -2.27 -1.27
CA VAL A 137 11.99 -3.59 -0.62
C VAL A 137 11.01 -4.56 -1.26
N PHE A 138 11.51 -5.75 -1.57
CA PHE A 138 10.75 -6.88 -2.08
C PHE A 138 10.81 -8.03 -1.08
N ALA A 139 9.66 -8.40 -0.51
CA ALA A 139 9.50 -9.59 0.32
C ALA A 139 9.07 -10.76 -0.57
N LEU A 140 9.93 -11.78 -0.69
CA LEU A 140 9.80 -12.80 -1.73
C LEU A 140 9.03 -14.02 -1.22
N ASN A 141 8.07 -14.48 -2.03
CA ASN A 141 7.28 -15.68 -1.81
C ASN A 141 8.10 -16.95 -2.13
N GLY A 142 9.24 -17.08 -1.49
CA GLY A 142 10.13 -18.23 -1.56
C GLY A 142 10.89 -18.38 -0.26
N ALA A 143 11.08 -19.62 0.16
CA ALA A 143 11.91 -19.95 1.30
C ALA A 143 13.34 -19.45 1.10
N GLY A 144 13.91 -18.81 2.11
CA GLY A 144 15.31 -18.40 2.09
C GLY A 144 16.23 -19.62 2.19
N SER A 145 17.33 -19.58 1.45
CA SER A 145 18.38 -20.60 1.45
C SER A 145 19.75 -19.95 1.19
N SER A 146 20.82 -20.74 1.08
CA SER A 146 22.12 -20.22 0.62
C SER A 146 22.13 -19.78 -0.84
N SER A 147 21.05 -20.05 -1.59
CA SER A 147 20.92 -19.73 -3.02
C SER A 147 19.64 -18.95 -3.34
N GLN A 148 18.95 -18.43 -2.32
CA GLN A 148 17.71 -17.68 -2.48
C GLN A 148 17.52 -16.72 -1.30
N ALA A 149 17.47 -15.43 -1.58
CA ALA A 149 17.01 -14.41 -0.66
C ALA A 149 15.50 -14.53 -0.46
N ASN A 150 14.99 -14.14 0.70
CA ASN A 150 13.57 -13.96 0.95
C ASN A 150 13.20 -12.49 1.19
N VAL A 151 14.19 -11.59 1.28
CA VAL A 151 13.99 -10.14 1.29
C VAL A 151 15.14 -9.45 0.54
N VAL A 152 14.81 -8.52 -0.35
CA VAL A 152 15.78 -7.80 -1.20
C VAL A 152 15.48 -6.30 -1.17
N GLY A 153 16.53 -5.49 -1.02
CA GLY A 153 16.49 -4.04 -1.08
C GLY A 153 17.28 -3.50 -2.26
N LEU A 154 16.63 -2.69 -3.09
CA LEU A 154 17.24 -2.03 -4.24
C LEU A 154 17.34 -0.52 -3.98
N THR A 155 18.47 0.08 -4.33
CA THR A 155 18.71 1.53 -4.36
C THR A 155 19.12 1.96 -5.77
N ASN A 156 19.53 3.21 -5.98
CA ASN A 156 19.91 3.76 -7.29
C ASN A 156 18.77 3.64 -8.32
N LEU A 157 17.55 3.92 -7.87
CA LEU A 157 16.33 3.54 -8.55
C LEU A 157 16.06 4.36 -9.82
N TYR A 158 16.53 5.60 -9.87
CA TYR A 158 16.24 6.57 -10.93
C TYR A 158 17.15 6.43 -12.17
N THR A 159 17.50 5.19 -12.50
CA THR A 159 18.26 4.80 -13.70
C THR A 159 17.35 4.36 -14.84
N ASN A 160 17.91 4.22 -16.04
CA ASN A 160 17.27 3.62 -17.21
C ASN A 160 18.32 2.86 -18.05
N PRO A 161 17.95 2.02 -19.04
CA PRO A 161 18.91 1.17 -19.74
C PRO A 161 19.87 1.98 -20.63
N GLY A 162 19.48 3.21 -20.98
CA GLY A 162 20.30 4.11 -21.79
C GLY A 162 21.38 4.84 -21.00
N GLY A 163 21.42 4.71 -19.67
CA GLY A 163 22.33 5.47 -18.82
C GLY A 163 22.03 6.98 -18.79
N THR A 164 20.81 7.38 -19.14
CA THR A 164 20.36 8.77 -19.19
C THR A 164 19.36 9.10 -18.07
N GLY A 165 19.23 8.22 -17.09
CA GLY A 165 18.42 8.46 -15.90
C GLY A 165 19.00 9.59 -15.05
N PHE A 166 18.24 10.00 -14.03
CA PHE A 166 18.72 10.96 -13.04
C PHE A 166 19.92 10.39 -12.28
N CYS A 167 19.85 9.11 -11.93
CA CYS A 167 20.97 8.40 -11.33
C CYS A 167 21.91 7.80 -12.38
N LEU A 168 23.19 7.73 -12.02
CA LEU A 168 24.21 7.10 -12.87
C LEU A 168 24.01 5.59 -12.96
N GLY A 169 24.36 5.03 -14.11
CA GLY A 169 24.27 3.59 -14.38
C GLY A 169 23.05 3.20 -15.21
N THR A 170 22.98 1.92 -15.56
CA THR A 170 21.97 1.36 -16.48
C THR A 170 20.90 0.53 -15.77
N GLY A 171 20.91 0.50 -14.44
CA GLY A 171 20.00 -0.26 -13.61
C GLY A 171 20.18 0.06 -12.12
N PRO A 172 19.32 -0.47 -11.25
CA PRO A 172 19.38 -0.24 -9.82
C PRO A 172 20.54 -1.04 -9.23
N THR A 173 20.87 -0.75 -7.97
CA THR A 173 21.87 -1.50 -7.22
C THR A 173 21.17 -2.34 -6.16
N VAL A 174 21.54 -3.62 -6.06
CA VAL A 174 21.16 -4.45 -4.91
C VAL A 174 21.94 -3.93 -3.70
N GLN A 175 21.28 -3.19 -2.83
CA GLN A 175 21.90 -2.67 -1.61
C GLN A 175 22.09 -3.80 -0.60
N TRP A 176 21.10 -4.69 -0.52
CA TRP A 176 21.15 -5.90 0.27
C TRP A 176 20.18 -6.96 -0.28
N ALA A 177 20.54 -8.22 -0.10
CA ALA A 177 19.72 -9.38 -0.39
C ALA A 177 19.96 -10.40 0.71
N TYR A 178 18.95 -10.64 1.54
CA TYR A 178 19.09 -11.46 2.74
C TYR A 178 18.25 -12.72 2.69
N ASN A 179 18.82 -13.78 3.26
CA ASN A 179 18.10 -14.96 3.73
C ASN A 179 17.91 -14.81 5.24
N VAL A 180 16.69 -14.46 5.66
CA VAL A 180 16.32 -14.28 7.08
C VAL A 180 15.60 -15.50 7.66
N GLY A 181 15.38 -16.56 6.87
CA GLY A 181 14.62 -17.73 7.31
C GLY A 181 14.23 -18.70 6.19
N SER A 182 13.76 -19.89 6.57
CA SER A 182 13.41 -20.99 5.66
C SER A 182 11.94 -21.03 5.18
N GLY A 183 11.13 -20.03 5.51
CA GLY A 183 9.75 -19.88 5.09
C GLY A 183 9.59 -18.79 4.03
N PRO A 184 8.54 -18.86 3.19
CA PRO A 184 8.25 -17.82 2.20
C PRO A 184 7.61 -16.58 2.86
N MET A 185 7.84 -15.41 2.27
CA MET A 185 7.10 -14.19 2.61
C MET A 185 5.81 -14.15 1.78
N ARG A 186 4.70 -14.52 2.41
CA ARG A 186 3.37 -14.57 1.74
C ARG A 186 2.62 -13.24 1.80
N THR A 187 3.11 -12.29 2.59
CA THR A 187 2.43 -11.03 2.89
C THR A 187 3.35 -9.84 2.59
N SER A 188 2.77 -8.64 2.53
CA SER A 188 3.50 -7.41 2.21
C SER A 188 4.35 -6.91 3.41
N PRO A 189 5.54 -6.34 3.18
CA PRO A 189 6.33 -5.69 4.22
C PRO A 189 5.79 -4.29 4.57
N VAL A 190 6.21 -3.75 5.72
CA VAL A 190 5.93 -2.39 6.20
C VAL A 190 7.22 -1.71 6.63
N LEU A 191 7.37 -0.43 6.29
CA LEU A 191 8.58 0.35 6.60
C LEU A 191 8.41 1.17 7.88
N SER A 192 9.51 1.41 8.59
CA SER A 192 9.55 2.46 9.61
C SER A 192 9.47 3.86 8.97
N LEU A 193 8.98 4.84 9.72
CA LEU A 193 8.82 6.22 9.21
C LEU A 193 10.16 6.87 8.80
N ASP A 194 11.26 6.44 9.40
CA ASP A 194 12.62 6.90 9.12
C ASP A 194 13.34 6.07 8.04
N GLY A 195 12.71 5.00 7.53
CA GLY A 195 13.30 4.11 6.52
C GLY A 195 14.49 3.28 7.02
N THR A 196 14.70 3.16 8.33
CA THR A 196 15.82 2.37 8.87
C THR A 196 15.46 0.92 9.13
N LYS A 197 14.17 0.56 9.13
CA LYS A 197 13.69 -0.79 9.48
C LYS A 197 12.57 -1.25 8.55
N VAL A 198 12.47 -2.57 8.41
CA VAL A 198 11.43 -3.25 7.66
C VAL A 198 10.80 -4.32 8.55
N ALA A 199 9.48 -4.26 8.74
CA ALA A 199 8.69 -5.30 9.39
C ALA A 199 8.01 -6.20 8.35
N PHE A 200 8.06 -7.51 8.53
CA PHE A 200 7.41 -8.49 7.64
C PHE A 200 7.19 -9.83 8.34
N VAL A 201 6.45 -10.73 7.69
CA VAL A 201 6.07 -12.03 8.24
C VAL A 201 6.58 -13.18 7.40
N GLU A 202 7.27 -14.11 8.07
CA GLU A 202 7.65 -15.40 7.52
C GLU A 202 6.55 -16.44 7.77
N HIS A 203 6.01 -17.00 6.68
CA HIS A 203 5.01 -18.07 6.77
C HIS A 203 5.67 -19.40 7.18
N LYS A 204 5.43 -19.81 8.43
CA LYS A 204 5.91 -21.06 9.04
C LYS A 204 4.90 -21.58 10.06
N ASN A 205 5.15 -22.76 10.64
CA ASN A 205 4.36 -23.27 11.76
C ASN A 205 5.27 -23.46 12.99
N PRO A 206 5.31 -22.50 13.95
CA PRO A 206 4.57 -21.23 14.00
C PRO A 206 5.12 -20.13 13.06
N PRO A 207 4.31 -19.12 12.68
CA PRO A 207 4.78 -17.98 11.90
C PRO A 207 5.77 -17.13 12.69
N VAL A 208 6.60 -16.36 11.97
CA VAL A 208 7.64 -15.51 12.57
C VAL A 208 7.48 -14.08 12.08
N PHE A 209 7.35 -13.15 13.02
CA PHE A 209 7.37 -11.72 12.75
C PHE A 209 8.82 -11.22 12.83
N HIS A 210 9.27 -10.54 11.78
CA HIS A 210 10.62 -10.02 11.65
C HIS A 210 10.59 -8.49 11.70
N VAL A 211 11.60 -7.92 12.35
CA VAL A 211 12.00 -6.52 12.21
C VAL A 211 13.47 -6.49 11.83
N LEU A 212 13.70 -6.23 10.55
CA LEU A 212 15.02 -6.14 9.96
C LEU A 212 15.49 -4.69 9.99
N THR A 213 16.65 -4.45 10.59
CA THR A 213 17.49 -3.29 10.35
C THR A 213 18.54 -3.69 9.33
N PRO A 214 18.37 -3.37 8.03
CA PRO A 214 19.33 -3.75 7.00
C PRO A 214 20.64 -2.97 7.16
N ASP A 215 21.73 -3.56 6.69
CA ASP A 215 22.99 -2.83 6.53
C ASP A 215 22.94 -2.02 5.23
N LEU A 216 22.90 -0.69 5.37
CA LEU A 216 22.78 0.23 4.25
C LEU A 216 24.13 0.54 3.57
N SER A 217 25.27 0.06 4.09
CA SER A 217 26.59 0.33 3.49
C SER A 217 26.81 -0.40 2.16
N GLY A 218 25.93 -1.33 1.80
CA GLY A 218 26.12 -2.18 0.62
C GLY A 218 27.36 -3.06 0.73
N ASN A 219 27.92 -3.49 -0.41
CA ASN A 219 29.11 -4.36 -0.44
C ASN A 219 30.45 -3.59 -0.54
N ALA A 220 30.43 -2.27 -0.38
CA ALA A 220 31.65 -1.46 -0.47
C ALA A 220 32.58 -1.77 0.72
N GLY A 221 33.84 -2.11 0.44
CA GLY A 221 34.82 -2.43 1.48
C GLY A 221 34.72 -3.84 2.07
N CYS A 222 33.83 -4.69 1.55
CA CYS A 222 33.76 -6.10 1.92
C CYS A 222 34.99 -6.88 1.47
N PRO A 223 35.36 -7.98 2.17
CA PRO A 223 36.41 -8.89 1.70
C PRO A 223 36.09 -9.36 0.27
N GLY A 224 37.03 -9.20 -0.66
CA GLY A 224 36.76 -9.30 -2.11
C GLY A 224 36.20 -10.64 -2.62
N ALA A 225 36.21 -11.70 -1.81
CA ALA A 225 35.62 -13.00 -2.17
C ALA A 225 34.27 -13.29 -1.47
N THR A 226 33.80 -12.44 -0.56
CA THR A 226 32.57 -12.67 0.21
C THR A 226 31.81 -11.35 0.40
N PRO A 227 30.78 -11.09 -0.43
CA PRO A 227 29.91 -9.93 -0.26
C PRO A 227 29.27 -9.94 1.13
N CYS A 228 29.30 -8.80 1.85
CA CYS A 228 28.71 -8.71 3.19
C CYS A 228 27.18 -8.72 3.15
N ASN A 229 26.58 -8.11 2.13
CA ASN A 229 25.15 -7.84 2.05
C ASN A 229 24.41 -8.66 0.97
N GLY A 230 25.09 -9.61 0.35
CA GLY A 230 24.55 -10.35 -0.81
C GLY A 230 24.59 -9.49 -2.07
N THR A 231 24.63 -10.12 -3.24
CA THR A 231 24.79 -9.40 -4.53
C THR A 231 23.53 -9.41 -5.39
N ASP A 232 22.67 -10.40 -5.17
CA ASP A 232 21.40 -10.57 -5.87
C ASP A 232 20.53 -11.58 -5.12
N ALA A 233 19.31 -11.80 -5.60
CA ALA A 233 18.37 -12.69 -4.94
C ALA A 233 18.77 -14.18 -4.96
N THR A 234 19.73 -14.60 -5.78
CA THR A 234 20.27 -15.96 -5.82
C THR A 234 21.60 -16.12 -5.07
N HIS A 235 22.20 -15.02 -4.64
CA HIS A 235 23.42 -14.96 -3.81
C HIS A 235 23.16 -14.13 -2.54
N PRO A 236 22.30 -14.62 -1.63
CA PRO A 236 21.96 -13.89 -0.41
C PRO A 236 23.08 -13.90 0.62
N ALA A 237 23.10 -12.87 1.47
CA ALA A 237 23.80 -12.90 2.75
C ALA A 237 22.86 -13.28 3.90
N VAL A 238 23.43 -13.57 5.07
CA VAL A 238 22.67 -13.76 6.31
C VAL A 238 22.88 -12.52 7.18
N PRO A 239 21.82 -11.88 7.71
CA PRO A 239 21.98 -10.74 8.61
C PRO A 239 22.88 -11.05 9.81
N GLY A 240 23.73 -10.10 10.18
CA GLY A 240 24.72 -10.21 11.26
C GLY A 240 25.93 -11.09 10.93
N THR A 241 25.98 -11.69 9.74
CA THR A 241 27.14 -12.47 9.27
C THR A 241 27.95 -11.63 8.30
N HIS A 242 29.08 -11.09 8.76
CA HIS A 242 29.97 -10.17 8.02
C HIS A 242 29.38 -8.79 7.67
N ASN A 243 28.14 -8.51 8.05
CA ASN A 243 27.48 -7.20 7.93
C ASN A 243 26.95 -6.72 9.29
N SER A 244 26.52 -5.47 9.33
CA SER A 244 25.92 -4.84 10.52
C SER A 244 24.40 -4.99 10.61
N ALA A 245 23.79 -5.77 9.72
CA ALA A 245 22.35 -5.96 9.69
C ALA A 245 21.87 -6.73 10.92
N VAL A 246 20.71 -6.35 11.45
CA VAL A 246 20.10 -6.98 12.62
C VAL A 246 18.68 -7.41 12.28
N ASP A 247 18.37 -8.69 12.46
CA ASP A 247 17.01 -9.22 12.33
C ASP A 247 16.49 -9.65 13.71
N VAL A 248 15.56 -8.87 14.25
CA VAL A 248 14.84 -9.25 15.48
C VAL A 248 13.59 -10.01 15.10
N ARG A 249 13.43 -11.20 15.67
CA ARG A 249 12.38 -12.15 15.28
C ARG A 249 11.58 -12.65 16.47
N ILE A 250 10.28 -12.78 16.27
CA ILE A 250 9.34 -13.32 17.26
C ILE A 250 8.49 -14.40 16.60
N SER A 251 8.45 -15.58 17.21
CA SER A 251 7.42 -16.57 16.86
C SER A 251 6.09 -16.22 17.54
N TYR A 252 5.03 -16.21 16.75
CA TYR A 252 3.65 -15.99 17.21
C TYR A 252 2.75 -17.02 16.52
N GLY A 253 1.47 -17.14 16.92
CA GLY A 253 0.59 -18.09 16.25
C GLY A 253 0.84 -19.56 16.60
N ALA A 254 -0.17 -20.40 16.34
CA ALA A 254 -0.02 -21.86 16.32
C ALA A 254 0.08 -22.43 14.90
N THR A 255 -0.39 -21.69 13.91
CA THR A 255 -0.42 -22.06 12.48
C THR A 255 -0.01 -20.82 11.69
N GLY A 256 0.59 -21.00 10.51
CA GLY A 256 1.26 -19.98 9.72
C GLY A 256 0.48 -18.72 9.43
N ASP A 257 1.06 -17.82 8.66
CA ASP A 257 0.36 -16.61 8.26
C ASP A 257 0.38 -16.54 6.74
N SER A 258 -0.76 -16.84 6.14
CA SER A 258 -0.87 -16.94 4.69
C SER A 258 -1.38 -15.67 4.02
N SER A 259 -1.95 -14.72 4.78
CA SER A 259 -2.69 -13.58 4.21
C SER A 259 -2.76 -12.32 5.09
N SER A 260 -2.11 -12.30 6.26
CA SER A 260 -2.17 -11.19 7.21
C SER A 260 -0.86 -10.38 7.23
N PRO A 261 -0.63 -9.44 6.30
CA PRO A 261 0.49 -8.53 6.45
C PRO A 261 0.38 -7.73 7.76
N PRO A 262 1.50 -7.38 8.39
CA PRO A 262 1.47 -6.66 9.65
C PRO A 262 0.96 -5.24 9.44
N TRP A 263 0.05 -4.79 10.30
CA TRP A 263 -0.39 -3.40 10.37
C TRP A 263 0.30 -2.68 11.52
N VAL A 264 1.19 -1.75 11.21
CA VAL A 264 1.89 -0.96 12.22
C VAL A 264 1.06 0.26 12.60
N ASP A 265 0.74 0.39 13.89
CA ASP A 265 0.30 1.63 14.50
C ASP A 265 1.53 2.39 15.00
N TYR A 266 1.99 3.33 14.17
CA TYR A 266 3.18 4.13 14.43
C TYR A 266 3.05 5.03 15.67
N ALA A 267 1.83 5.41 16.06
CA ALA A 267 1.62 6.31 17.19
C ALA A 267 1.90 5.61 18.52
N ASN A 268 1.66 4.29 18.59
CA ASN A 268 1.86 3.49 19.79
C ASN A 268 3.06 2.53 19.68
N ASP A 269 3.77 2.53 18.55
CA ASP A 269 4.84 1.58 18.21
C ASP A 269 4.42 0.11 18.40
N VAL A 270 3.25 -0.23 17.85
CA VAL A 270 2.69 -1.59 17.91
C VAL A 270 2.34 -2.12 16.52
N ALA A 271 2.41 -3.43 16.34
CA ALA A 271 1.94 -4.11 15.14
C ALA A 271 0.77 -5.03 15.50
N TYR A 272 -0.24 -5.02 14.64
CA TYR A 272 -1.33 -5.99 14.65
C TYR A 272 -1.12 -6.96 13.49
N VAL A 273 -1.18 -8.25 13.76
CA VAL A 273 -0.95 -9.30 12.76
C VAL A 273 -1.79 -10.53 13.07
N GLY A 274 -2.47 -11.06 12.06
CA GLY A 274 -3.25 -12.29 12.18
C GLY A 274 -2.40 -13.54 12.01
N ALA A 275 -2.93 -14.70 12.38
CA ALA A 275 -2.36 -16.00 12.00
C ALA A 275 -3.48 -16.93 11.52
N ASP A 276 -3.10 -17.98 10.79
CA ASP A 276 -3.95 -19.05 10.25
C ASP A 276 -4.56 -19.95 11.35
N ASP A 277 -4.37 -19.58 12.62
CA ASP A 277 -5.03 -20.15 13.79
C ASP A 277 -6.33 -19.41 14.19
N GLY A 278 -6.66 -18.33 13.48
CA GLY A 278 -7.86 -17.52 13.67
C GLY A 278 -7.73 -16.44 14.73
N LYS A 279 -6.50 -16.11 15.16
CA LYS A 279 -6.25 -15.11 16.20
C LYS A 279 -5.51 -13.88 15.66
N LEU A 280 -5.81 -12.74 16.26
CA LEU A 280 -5.10 -11.48 16.07
C LEU A 280 -4.10 -11.28 17.21
N TYR A 281 -2.85 -11.06 16.84
CA TYR A 281 -1.73 -10.81 17.76
C TYR A 281 -1.41 -9.32 17.77
N LYS A 282 -0.93 -8.86 18.93
CA LYS A 282 -0.37 -7.52 19.11
C LYS A 282 1.10 -7.66 19.52
N ILE A 283 1.97 -6.93 18.83
CA ILE A 283 3.41 -6.87 19.11
C ILE A 283 3.73 -5.42 19.47
N THR A 284 4.47 -5.19 20.55
CA THR A 284 4.90 -3.86 21.01
C THR A 284 6.38 -3.65 20.72
N GLY A 285 6.82 -2.40 20.60
CA GLY A 285 8.23 -2.08 20.41
C GLY A 285 8.69 -2.42 19.00
N VAL A 286 7.87 -2.17 17.98
CA VAL A 286 8.12 -2.66 16.62
C VAL A 286 9.32 -1.97 15.98
N PHE A 287 9.39 -0.65 16.04
CA PHE A 287 10.45 0.13 15.40
C PHE A 287 11.25 0.99 16.38
N LEU A 288 10.67 1.36 17.53
CA LEU A 288 11.29 2.26 18.51
C LEU A 288 11.86 1.54 19.74
N ASP A 289 11.52 0.27 19.95
CA ASP A 289 12.04 -0.58 21.01
C ASP A 289 12.28 -2.01 20.50
N THR A 290 12.30 -3.00 21.39
CA THR A 290 12.50 -4.40 21.09
C THR A 290 11.15 -5.10 20.89
N PRO A 291 10.90 -5.68 19.70
CA PRO A 291 9.66 -6.39 19.42
C PRO A 291 9.32 -7.43 20.50
N THR A 292 8.13 -7.32 21.10
CA THR A 292 7.64 -8.24 22.16
C THR A 292 6.15 -8.54 21.98
N LEU A 293 5.71 -9.78 22.22
CA LEU A 293 4.28 -10.11 22.23
C LEU A 293 3.57 -9.42 23.39
N ALA A 294 2.43 -8.77 23.10
CA ALA A 294 1.60 -8.19 24.13
C ALA A 294 1.02 -9.27 25.05
N GLY A 295 0.93 -8.95 26.35
CA GLY A 295 0.29 -9.81 27.35
C GLY A 295 -1.24 -9.75 27.28
N ALA A 296 -1.89 -10.32 28.32
CA ALA A 296 -3.33 -10.36 28.42
C ALA A 296 -3.97 -8.97 28.19
N PRO A 297 -5.05 -8.88 27.38
CA PRO A 297 -5.87 -9.98 26.89
C PRO A 297 -5.45 -10.56 25.52
N TRP A 298 -4.25 -10.25 25.01
CA TRP A 298 -3.78 -10.77 23.72
C TRP A 298 -3.24 -12.21 23.81
N PRO A 299 -3.30 -12.99 22.72
CA PRO A 299 -3.97 -12.71 21.44
C PRO A 299 -5.50 -12.82 21.51
N LEU A 300 -6.21 -12.16 20.60
CA LEU A 300 -7.67 -12.21 20.51
C LEU A 300 -8.12 -13.25 19.47
N THR A 301 -9.06 -14.13 19.84
CA THR A 301 -9.67 -15.09 18.89
C THR A 301 -10.70 -14.36 18.03
N VAL A 302 -10.35 -14.10 16.77
CA VAL A 302 -11.20 -13.41 15.78
C VAL A 302 -12.18 -14.37 15.13
N SER A 303 -11.72 -15.56 14.74
CA SER A 303 -12.54 -16.54 14.04
C SER A 303 -12.13 -17.96 14.44
N THR A 304 -13.11 -18.81 14.74
CA THR A 304 -12.86 -20.23 15.08
C THR A 304 -13.06 -21.16 13.88
N THR A 305 -13.68 -20.68 12.81
CA THR A 305 -14.02 -21.42 11.59
C THR A 305 -13.22 -20.94 10.38
N GLY A 306 -13.20 -19.64 10.11
CA GLY A 306 -12.35 -18.98 9.12
C GLY A 306 -11.01 -18.61 9.73
N LYS A 307 -10.14 -19.59 9.92
CA LYS A 307 -8.91 -19.36 10.69
C LYS A 307 -7.83 -18.61 9.94
N VAL A 308 -7.87 -18.56 8.61
CA VAL A 308 -6.97 -17.70 7.83
C VAL A 308 -7.56 -16.29 7.86
N LEU A 309 -6.81 -15.36 8.44
CA LEU A 309 -7.21 -13.97 8.56
C LEU A 309 -6.50 -13.12 7.50
N THR A 310 -7.21 -12.11 7.00
CA THR A 310 -6.62 -11.06 6.15
C THR A 310 -5.76 -10.09 6.99
N GLY A 311 -5.08 -9.15 6.35
CA GLY A 311 -4.38 -8.06 7.06
C GLY A 311 -5.36 -7.23 7.91
N PRO A 312 -5.04 -6.94 9.18
CA PRO A 312 -5.83 -6.01 9.98
C PRO A 312 -5.66 -4.58 9.47
N VAL A 313 -6.71 -3.76 9.60
CA VAL A 313 -6.63 -2.32 9.29
C VAL A 313 -7.19 -1.52 10.45
N LEU A 314 -6.33 -0.73 11.09
CA LEU A 314 -6.72 0.15 12.19
C LEU A 314 -7.35 1.43 11.62
N ASP A 315 -8.55 1.74 12.08
CA ASP A 315 -9.14 3.07 11.97
C ASP A 315 -8.74 3.92 13.17
N SER A 316 -7.89 4.93 12.96
CA SER A 316 -7.41 5.84 14.01
C SER A 316 -8.49 6.75 14.59
N VAL A 317 -9.61 6.94 13.87
CA VAL A 317 -10.73 7.76 14.34
C VAL A 317 -11.58 6.98 15.33
N THR A 318 -12.02 5.76 14.96
CA THR A 318 -12.88 4.95 15.83
C THR A 318 -12.10 4.05 16.80
N ASN A 319 -10.77 3.92 16.65
CA ASN A 319 -9.95 2.96 17.40
C ASN A 319 -10.47 1.52 17.26
N ARG A 320 -10.82 1.16 16.02
CA ARG A 320 -11.28 -0.19 15.65
C ARG A 320 -10.35 -0.79 14.63
N ILE A 321 -10.12 -2.10 14.73
CA ILE A 321 -9.39 -2.86 13.72
C ILE A 321 -10.39 -3.66 12.91
N PHE A 322 -10.42 -3.48 11.59
CA PHE A 322 -11.23 -4.27 10.67
C PHE A 322 -10.42 -5.42 10.09
N ILE A 323 -11.02 -6.60 10.01
CA ILE A 323 -10.35 -7.82 9.56
C ILE A 323 -11.35 -8.80 8.95
N GLY A 324 -11.02 -9.30 7.76
CA GLY A 324 -11.74 -10.38 7.07
C GLY A 324 -11.14 -11.77 7.35
N ASP A 325 -11.92 -12.81 7.07
CA ASP A 325 -11.48 -14.20 7.22
C ASP A 325 -11.73 -15.09 5.98
N SER A 326 -11.15 -16.29 5.98
CA SER A 326 -11.29 -17.26 4.88
C SER A 326 -12.68 -17.89 4.71
N ARG A 327 -13.67 -17.44 5.49
CA ARG A 327 -15.09 -17.79 5.28
C ARG A 327 -15.90 -16.60 4.80
N GLY A 328 -15.26 -15.51 4.39
CA GLY A 328 -15.95 -14.38 3.78
C GLY A 328 -16.59 -13.46 4.81
N VAL A 329 -16.14 -13.54 6.07
CA VAL A 329 -16.72 -12.78 7.17
C VAL A 329 -15.83 -11.60 7.53
N LEU A 330 -16.38 -10.39 7.44
CA LEU A 330 -15.77 -9.18 7.96
C LEU A 330 -16.15 -9.03 9.44
N ARG A 331 -15.14 -8.75 10.27
CA ARG A 331 -15.22 -8.56 11.71
C ARG A 331 -14.47 -7.30 12.11
N PHE A 332 -14.65 -6.88 13.36
CA PHE A 332 -13.82 -5.83 13.92
C PHE A 332 -13.50 -6.07 15.39
N VAL A 333 -12.38 -5.47 15.80
CA VAL A 333 -11.92 -5.41 17.19
C VAL A 333 -12.05 -3.99 17.67
N ARG A 334 -12.67 -3.78 18.82
CA ARG A 334 -12.67 -2.46 19.49
C ARG A 334 -11.48 -2.37 20.41
N LEU A 335 -10.78 -1.24 20.42
CA LEU A 335 -9.60 -1.03 21.28
C LEU A 335 -9.82 -0.01 22.40
N SER A 336 -10.71 0.96 22.20
CA SER A 336 -10.93 2.04 23.17
C SER A 336 -11.83 1.60 24.32
N ALA A 337 -11.43 1.88 25.57
CA ALA A 337 -12.24 1.58 26.77
C ALA A 337 -13.62 2.27 26.76
N SER A 338 -13.79 3.37 26.02
CA SER A 338 -15.07 4.07 25.87
C SER A 338 -15.98 3.46 24.80
N ASP A 339 -15.50 2.49 24.02
CA ASP A 339 -16.20 1.86 22.91
C ASP A 339 -16.36 0.36 23.18
N GLN A 340 -17.27 0.01 24.10
CA GLN A 340 -17.49 -1.38 24.51
C GLN A 340 -18.00 -2.25 23.36
N CYS A 341 -17.60 -3.52 23.34
CA CYS A 341 -18.18 -4.48 22.41
C CYS A 341 -19.64 -4.77 22.78
N THR A 342 -20.40 -5.25 21.80
CA THR A 342 -21.76 -5.76 21.98
C THR A 342 -21.83 -6.69 23.21
N GLY A 343 -22.79 -6.44 24.10
CA GLY A 343 -22.90 -7.16 25.39
C GLY A 343 -22.07 -6.54 26.54
N ALA A 344 -21.59 -5.30 26.39
CA ALA A 344 -20.82 -4.56 27.39
C ALA A 344 -19.48 -5.23 27.78
N ILE A 345 -18.85 -5.92 26.82
CA ILE A 345 -17.53 -6.54 27.00
C ILE A 345 -16.47 -5.43 26.93
N THR A 346 -15.53 -5.45 27.88
CA THR A 346 -14.47 -4.44 27.98
C THR A 346 -13.42 -4.63 26.88
N PRO A 347 -13.09 -3.58 26.12
CA PRO A 347 -12.01 -3.59 25.13
C PRO A 347 -10.60 -3.78 25.75
N PRO A 348 -9.63 -4.33 25.00
CA PRO A 348 -9.76 -4.75 23.61
C PRO A 348 -10.53 -6.07 23.46
N CYS A 349 -11.49 -6.09 22.54
CA CYS A 349 -12.41 -7.21 22.34
C CYS A 349 -12.83 -7.35 20.87
N VAL A 350 -13.10 -8.58 20.43
CA VAL A 350 -13.71 -8.86 19.11
C VAL A 350 -15.22 -8.68 19.26
N ASP A 351 -15.82 -7.80 18.47
CA ASP A 351 -17.26 -7.60 18.52
C ASP A 351 -18.00 -8.80 17.89
N SER A 352 -19.20 -9.10 18.39
CA SER A 352 -20.05 -10.15 17.83
C SER A 352 -20.72 -9.75 16.51
N THR A 353 -20.77 -8.45 16.20
CA THR A 353 -21.32 -7.93 14.95
C THR A 353 -20.38 -8.26 13.80
N THR A 354 -20.92 -8.86 12.74
CA THR A 354 -20.16 -9.35 11.58
C THR A 354 -20.95 -9.18 10.29
N ILE A 355 -20.25 -9.13 9.16
CA ILE A 355 -20.87 -9.17 7.83
C ILE A 355 -20.39 -10.41 7.10
N SER A 356 -21.32 -11.25 6.64
CA SER A 356 -21.05 -12.27 5.64
C SER A 356 -21.20 -11.65 4.25
N THR A 357 -20.11 -11.63 3.49
CA THR A 357 -20.05 -10.98 2.16
C THR A 357 -20.59 -11.85 1.02
N GLY A 358 -20.95 -13.10 1.33
CA GLY A 358 -21.51 -14.06 0.40
C GLY A 358 -22.07 -15.29 1.11
N THR A 359 -22.45 -16.29 0.31
CA THR A 359 -22.91 -17.61 0.75
C THR A 359 -21.80 -18.65 0.59
N GLY A 360 -21.92 -19.82 1.22
CA GLY A 360 -20.97 -20.93 1.02
C GLY A 360 -19.63 -20.82 1.75
N GLY A 361 -19.30 -19.65 2.33
CA GLY A 361 -18.10 -19.44 3.13
C GLY A 361 -16.82 -19.36 2.29
N HIS A 362 -16.85 -18.54 1.23
CA HIS A 362 -15.72 -18.26 0.35
C HIS A 362 -14.84 -17.18 0.98
N GLU A 363 -13.54 -17.27 0.77
CA GLU A 363 -12.50 -16.42 1.36
C GLU A 363 -12.57 -14.93 1.00
N LEU A 364 -12.36 -14.07 2.00
CA LEU A 364 -11.83 -12.72 1.79
C LEU A 364 -10.31 -12.84 1.63
N ASN A 365 -9.80 -12.44 0.47
CA ASN A 365 -8.39 -12.65 0.13
C ASN A 365 -7.49 -11.48 0.49
N HIS A 366 -8.04 -10.29 0.74
CA HIS A 366 -7.29 -9.09 1.09
C HIS A 366 -7.88 -8.35 2.28
N ALA A 367 -7.04 -7.54 2.90
CA ALA A 367 -7.43 -6.63 3.96
C ALA A 367 -8.53 -5.66 3.49
N PRO A 368 -9.38 -5.18 4.41
CA PRO A 368 -10.39 -4.16 4.09
C PRO A 368 -9.74 -2.82 3.72
N ILE A 369 -10.45 -1.97 2.97
CA ILE A 369 -10.13 -0.54 2.87
C ILE A 369 -10.98 0.21 3.89
N VAL A 370 -10.37 1.08 4.68
CA VAL A 370 -11.05 1.92 5.66
C VAL A 370 -10.97 3.38 5.23
N ASP A 371 -12.13 4.02 5.03
CA ASP A 371 -12.24 5.48 4.98
C ASP A 371 -12.46 6.01 6.38
N SER A 372 -11.35 6.36 7.04
CA SER A 372 -11.34 6.88 8.41
C SER A 372 -12.07 8.22 8.52
N THR A 373 -12.20 8.95 7.43
CA THR A 373 -12.86 10.26 7.46
C THR A 373 -14.37 10.13 7.44
N ARG A 374 -14.89 9.23 6.61
CA ARG A 374 -16.34 9.05 6.39
C ARG A 374 -16.93 7.88 7.17
N GLY A 375 -16.09 7.14 7.90
CA GLY A 375 -16.52 6.00 8.69
C GLY A 375 -17.11 4.90 7.79
N ARG A 376 -16.37 4.53 6.75
CA ARG A 376 -16.76 3.47 5.80
C ARG A 376 -15.68 2.41 5.71
N VAL A 377 -16.10 1.17 5.50
CA VAL A 377 -15.22 0.01 5.33
C VAL A 377 -15.63 -0.72 4.06
N PHE A 378 -14.64 -1.11 3.26
CA PHE A 378 -14.84 -1.80 2.00
C PHE A 378 -14.10 -3.12 1.99
N VAL A 379 -14.75 -4.18 1.50
CA VAL A 379 -14.13 -5.49 1.29
C VAL A 379 -14.47 -6.03 -0.09
N PHE A 380 -13.54 -6.79 -0.65
CA PHE A 380 -13.60 -7.31 -2.01
C PHE A 380 -13.67 -8.83 -1.94
N GLN A 381 -14.82 -9.37 -2.33
CA GLN A 381 -15.11 -10.80 -2.25
C GLN A 381 -15.04 -11.38 -3.65
N ARG A 382 -13.98 -12.15 -3.92
CA ARG A 382 -13.72 -12.78 -5.21
C ARG A 382 -14.90 -13.62 -5.71
N ASP A 383 -15.55 -14.33 -4.81
CA ASP A 383 -16.66 -15.23 -5.12
C ASP A 383 -17.69 -15.16 -3.99
N ASN A 384 -18.90 -14.68 -4.28
CA ASN A 384 -19.99 -14.60 -3.32
C ASN A 384 -20.72 -15.95 -3.07
N GLY A 385 -20.20 -17.06 -3.59
CA GLY A 385 -20.83 -18.38 -3.58
C GLY A 385 -21.71 -18.66 -4.80
N GLN A 386 -21.86 -17.70 -5.69
CA GLN A 386 -22.54 -17.83 -6.98
C GLN A 386 -21.57 -17.66 -8.16
N GLY A 387 -20.26 -17.50 -7.88
CA GLY A 387 -19.26 -17.20 -8.89
C GLY A 387 -19.20 -15.73 -9.27
N ASP A 388 -19.73 -14.82 -8.46
CA ASP A 388 -19.66 -13.38 -8.73
C ASP A 388 -18.60 -12.69 -7.88
N PHE A 389 -17.92 -11.71 -8.48
CA PHE A 389 -17.07 -10.77 -7.76
C PHE A 389 -17.90 -9.63 -7.20
N THR A 390 -17.80 -9.38 -5.90
CA THR A 390 -18.55 -8.31 -5.23
C THR A 390 -17.66 -7.38 -4.43
N VAL A 391 -18.12 -6.13 -4.30
CA VAL A 391 -17.60 -5.15 -3.36
C VAL A 391 -18.66 -4.92 -2.31
N THR A 392 -18.30 -5.06 -1.05
CA THR A 392 -19.18 -4.75 0.08
C THR A 392 -18.69 -3.47 0.75
N GLN A 393 -19.57 -2.50 0.92
CA GLN A 393 -19.38 -1.35 1.79
C GLN A 393 -20.18 -1.56 3.08
N ALA A 394 -19.62 -1.14 4.20
CA ALA A 394 -20.34 -0.97 5.47
C ALA A 394 -19.91 0.31 6.19
N ASP A 395 -20.67 0.74 7.20
CA ASP A 395 -20.17 1.68 8.19
C ASP A 395 -19.17 1.01 9.16
N THR A 396 -18.46 1.81 9.96
CA THR A 396 -17.49 1.30 10.96
C THR A 396 -18.13 0.52 12.11
N THR A 397 -19.46 0.48 12.20
CA THR A 397 -20.21 -0.41 13.12
C THR A 397 -20.67 -1.70 12.45
N LEU A 398 -20.39 -1.88 11.15
CA LEU A 398 -20.84 -2.98 10.31
C LEU A 398 -22.38 -3.09 10.17
N GLY A 399 -23.10 -1.97 10.28
CA GLY A 399 -24.57 -1.92 10.21
C GLY A 399 -25.13 -1.59 8.82
N SER A 400 -24.72 -0.45 8.25
CA SER A 400 -25.23 0.05 6.95
C SER A 400 -24.51 -0.62 5.78
N VAL A 401 -24.98 -1.81 5.39
CA VAL A 401 -24.30 -2.65 4.38
C VAL A 401 -24.87 -2.45 2.99
N VAL A 402 -23.99 -2.26 2.01
CA VAL A 402 -24.31 -2.34 0.58
C VAL A 402 -23.35 -3.31 -0.10
N ILE A 403 -23.90 -4.20 -0.94
CA ILE A 403 -23.13 -5.12 -1.77
C ILE A 403 -23.36 -4.74 -3.23
N ALA A 404 -22.28 -4.41 -3.94
CA ALA A 404 -22.29 -4.20 -5.37
C ALA A 404 -21.76 -5.44 -6.10
N ASN A 405 -22.51 -5.89 -7.11
CA ASN A 405 -22.06 -6.96 -8.01
C ASN A 405 -21.20 -6.33 -9.12
N ILE A 406 -19.92 -6.70 -9.17
CA ILE A 406 -19.00 -6.15 -10.17
C ILE A 406 -19.06 -6.96 -11.45
N SER A 407 -18.99 -8.29 -11.32
CA SER A 407 -19.04 -9.19 -12.46
C SER A 407 -19.54 -10.55 -12.07
N SER A 408 -20.18 -11.22 -13.03
CA SER A 408 -20.52 -12.64 -12.97
C SER A 408 -19.45 -13.51 -13.64
N ASN A 409 -19.40 -14.78 -13.25
CA ASN A 409 -18.45 -15.79 -13.76
C ASN A 409 -16.97 -15.52 -13.45
N GLN A 410 -16.70 -15.01 -12.24
CA GLN A 410 -15.36 -14.81 -11.70
C GLN A 410 -14.68 -16.17 -11.44
N SER A 411 -13.96 -16.67 -12.44
CA SER A 411 -13.20 -17.92 -12.35
C SER A 411 -11.73 -17.72 -11.96
N ALA A 412 -11.27 -16.47 -11.93
CA ALA A 412 -9.88 -16.10 -11.63
C ALA A 412 -9.76 -15.32 -10.31
N PRO A 413 -8.54 -15.10 -9.79
CA PRO A 413 -8.34 -14.20 -8.66
C PRO A 413 -8.87 -12.79 -8.97
N ALA A 414 -9.58 -12.20 -7.99
CA ALA A 414 -9.99 -10.81 -7.97
C ALA A 414 -9.43 -10.16 -6.71
N TRP A 415 -9.01 -8.92 -6.83
CA TRP A 415 -8.24 -8.23 -5.80
C TRP A 415 -8.88 -6.89 -5.46
N ILE A 416 -8.22 -6.18 -4.55
CA ILE A 416 -8.62 -4.87 -4.07
C ILE A 416 -8.65 -3.85 -5.22
N GLY A 417 -9.68 -3.00 -5.17
CA GLY A 417 -9.86 -1.87 -6.08
C GLY A 417 -9.04 -0.64 -5.67
N ALA A 418 -9.21 0.45 -6.42
CA ALA A 418 -8.55 1.72 -6.12
C ALA A 418 -9.51 2.90 -6.25
N PHE A 419 -9.38 3.84 -5.31
CA PHE A 419 -10.10 5.11 -5.33
C PHE A 419 -9.33 6.17 -6.12
N ASP A 420 -10.05 6.90 -6.95
CA ASP A 420 -9.51 8.00 -7.77
C ASP A 420 -9.12 9.23 -6.93
N HIS A 421 -8.43 10.18 -7.57
CA HIS A 421 -8.01 11.42 -6.94
C HIS A 421 -9.20 12.27 -6.47
N GLY A 422 -10.29 12.25 -7.23
CA GLY A 422 -11.54 12.93 -6.87
C GLY A 422 -12.11 12.44 -5.53
N TYR A 423 -12.07 11.13 -5.29
CA TYR A 423 -12.50 10.55 -4.02
C TYR A 423 -11.52 10.92 -2.92
N ARG A 424 -10.22 10.87 -3.18
CA ARG A 424 -9.18 11.17 -2.19
C ARG A 424 -9.14 12.64 -1.78
N THR A 425 -9.53 13.57 -2.63
CA THR A 425 -9.51 15.01 -2.30
C THR A 425 -10.87 15.51 -1.83
N GLY A 426 -11.97 15.20 -2.53
CA GLY A 426 -13.31 15.67 -2.19
C GLY A 426 -14.25 14.63 -1.57
N GLY A 427 -13.94 13.34 -1.69
CA GLY A 427 -14.76 12.24 -1.19
C GLY A 427 -15.72 11.59 -2.19
N PRO A 428 -16.68 10.79 -1.71
CA PRO A 428 -17.62 9.99 -2.50
C PRO A 428 -18.39 10.76 -3.55
N GLY A 429 -18.75 12.02 -3.27
CA GLY A 429 -19.52 12.84 -4.21
C GLY A 429 -18.69 13.38 -5.39
N SER A 430 -17.37 13.33 -5.32
CA SER A 430 -16.44 13.86 -6.32
C SER A 430 -15.59 12.78 -6.99
N GLY A 431 -15.78 11.52 -6.64
CA GLY A 431 -14.94 10.45 -7.14
C GLY A 431 -15.54 9.07 -7.03
N HIS A 432 -14.72 8.08 -7.36
CA HIS A 432 -15.16 6.74 -7.68
C HIS A 432 -14.23 5.67 -7.13
N LEU A 433 -14.77 4.46 -7.07
CA LEU A 433 -14.00 3.24 -6.79
C LEU A 433 -13.94 2.40 -8.05
N TYR A 434 -12.73 2.07 -8.48
CA TYR A 434 -12.48 1.19 -9.62
C TYR A 434 -12.19 -0.23 -9.14
N ALA A 435 -12.63 -1.22 -9.90
CA ALA A 435 -12.39 -2.64 -9.62
C ALA A 435 -12.16 -3.41 -10.92
N CYS A 436 -11.37 -4.48 -10.87
CA CYS A 436 -11.24 -5.43 -11.98
C CYS A 436 -11.97 -6.73 -11.65
N GLY A 437 -12.94 -7.08 -12.49
CA GLY A 437 -13.65 -8.35 -12.48
C GLY A 437 -13.53 -9.03 -13.85
N THR A 438 -14.60 -9.68 -14.29
CA THR A 438 -14.66 -10.36 -15.60
C THR A 438 -15.86 -9.96 -16.45
N THR A 439 -15.71 -9.98 -17.77
CA THR A 439 -16.87 -9.89 -18.67
C THR A 439 -17.82 -11.07 -18.46
N ALA A 440 -19.13 -10.82 -18.51
CA ALA A 440 -20.13 -11.88 -18.37
C ALA A 440 -19.98 -12.97 -19.45
N ALA A 441 -19.66 -12.57 -20.69
CA ALA A 441 -19.32 -13.47 -21.78
C ALA A 441 -17.81 -13.76 -21.79
N GLY A 442 -17.42 -15.03 -21.71
CA GLY A 442 -16.03 -15.47 -21.85
C GLY A 442 -15.13 -15.30 -20.62
N SER A 443 -15.61 -14.70 -19.53
CA SER A 443 -14.86 -14.49 -18.29
C SER A 443 -13.51 -13.80 -18.48
N ASN A 444 -13.43 -12.85 -19.42
CA ASN A 444 -12.20 -12.09 -19.69
C ASN A 444 -12.02 -10.97 -18.67
N PRO A 445 -10.79 -10.62 -18.24
CA PRO A 445 -10.55 -9.50 -17.33
C PRO A 445 -11.19 -8.21 -17.84
N ALA A 446 -11.94 -7.52 -16.98
CA ALA A 446 -12.61 -6.26 -17.30
C ALA A 446 -12.59 -5.26 -16.15
N LEU A 447 -12.47 -3.98 -16.50
CA LEU A 447 -12.53 -2.86 -15.58
C LEU A 447 -13.98 -2.39 -15.38
N TYR A 448 -14.28 -1.99 -14.14
CA TYR A 448 -15.55 -1.45 -13.69
C TYR A 448 -15.33 -0.23 -12.79
N GLN A 449 -16.35 0.60 -12.68
CA GLN A 449 -16.39 1.78 -11.81
C GLN A 449 -17.66 1.78 -10.98
N LEU A 450 -17.51 2.07 -9.69
CA LEU A 450 -18.58 2.30 -8.74
C LEU A 450 -18.66 3.78 -8.39
N SER A 451 -19.88 4.25 -8.22
CA SER A 451 -20.20 5.61 -7.75
C SER A 451 -20.86 5.57 -6.38
N PHE A 452 -21.00 6.74 -5.78
CA PHE A 452 -21.57 6.91 -4.45
C PHE A 452 -22.70 7.93 -4.47
N ASN A 453 -23.63 7.75 -3.55
CA ASN A 453 -24.66 8.72 -3.23
C ASN A 453 -24.09 9.83 -2.35
N MET A 454 -24.83 10.94 -2.24
CA MET A 454 -24.39 12.11 -1.45
C MET A 454 -24.19 11.79 0.04
N ASP A 455 -24.88 10.77 0.56
CA ASP A 455 -24.77 10.27 1.93
C ASP A 455 -23.56 9.31 2.12
N THR A 456 -22.65 9.24 1.15
CA THR A 456 -21.47 8.37 1.07
C THR A 456 -21.77 6.88 0.85
N THR A 457 -23.04 6.52 0.67
CA THR A 457 -23.45 5.14 0.40
C THR A 457 -23.09 4.76 -1.03
N MET A 458 -22.37 3.66 -1.21
CA MET A 458 -21.99 3.09 -2.50
C MET A 458 -23.24 2.67 -3.28
N ASN A 459 -23.24 2.87 -4.59
CA ASN A 459 -24.30 2.36 -5.44
C ASN A 459 -24.12 0.84 -5.64
N PRO A 460 -25.19 0.03 -5.56
CA PRO A 460 -25.11 -1.43 -5.67
C PRO A 460 -24.86 -1.92 -7.11
N VAL A 461 -24.87 -1.00 -8.08
CA VAL A 461 -24.64 -1.28 -9.50
C VAL A 461 -23.48 -0.42 -9.98
N PRO A 462 -22.48 -1.00 -10.68
CA PRO A 462 -21.42 -0.24 -11.32
C PRO A 462 -21.97 0.88 -12.21
N SER A 463 -21.44 2.09 -12.05
CA SER A 463 -21.77 3.24 -12.90
C SER A 463 -20.99 3.25 -14.22
N GLY A 464 -19.96 2.42 -14.34
CA GLY A 464 -19.17 2.24 -15.56
C GLY A 464 -18.64 0.81 -15.72
N GLY A 465 -18.40 0.42 -16.97
CA GLY A 465 -17.93 -0.91 -17.36
C GLY A 465 -19.03 -1.83 -17.92
N PRO A 466 -18.67 -3.04 -18.38
CA PRO A 466 -17.29 -3.56 -18.46
C PRO A 466 -16.47 -2.93 -19.59
N THR A 467 -15.25 -2.50 -19.29
CA THR A 467 -14.20 -2.30 -20.31
C THR A 467 -13.29 -3.53 -20.28
N GLN A 468 -13.32 -4.36 -21.33
CA GLN A 468 -12.44 -5.53 -21.40
C GLN A 468 -10.97 -5.10 -21.48
N ILE A 469 -10.14 -5.63 -20.58
CA ILE A 469 -8.71 -5.29 -20.47
C ILE A 469 -7.78 -6.48 -20.72
N GLY A 470 -8.31 -7.71 -20.71
CA GLY A 470 -7.62 -8.93 -21.14
C GLY A 470 -8.46 -9.74 -22.12
N PHE A 471 -7.83 -10.65 -22.86
CA PHE A 471 -8.48 -11.42 -23.95
C PHE A 471 -8.49 -12.93 -23.71
N THR A 472 -8.12 -13.38 -22.51
CA THR A 472 -8.14 -14.79 -22.12
C THR A 472 -8.98 -14.99 -20.87
N GLY A 473 -10.01 -15.84 -21.00
CA GLY A 473 -10.88 -16.22 -19.89
C GLY A 473 -10.14 -16.98 -18.78
N GLY A 474 -10.59 -16.82 -17.54
CA GLY A 474 -9.97 -17.48 -16.38
C GLY A 474 -8.61 -16.90 -15.97
N LYS A 475 -8.25 -15.73 -16.50
CA LYS A 475 -7.11 -14.93 -16.04
C LYS A 475 -7.60 -13.81 -15.11
N GLY A 476 -6.82 -13.53 -14.08
CA GLY A 476 -7.12 -12.47 -13.11
C GLY A 476 -6.42 -11.17 -13.45
N CYS A 477 -6.78 -10.12 -12.71
CA CYS A 477 -6.01 -8.88 -12.66
C CYS A 477 -4.99 -8.90 -11.52
N SER A 478 -4.11 -7.90 -11.44
CA SER A 478 -3.44 -7.50 -10.19
C SER A 478 -4.38 -6.62 -9.34
N PRO A 479 -4.01 -6.29 -8.09
CA PRO A 479 -4.59 -5.14 -7.41
C PRO A 479 -4.53 -3.88 -8.27
N LEU A 480 -5.55 -3.03 -8.15
CA LEU A 480 -5.57 -1.74 -8.84
C LEU A 480 -4.77 -0.73 -8.04
N THR A 481 -4.10 0.19 -8.74
CA THR A 481 -3.38 1.31 -8.13
C THR A 481 -3.74 2.58 -8.85
N ALA A 482 -4.35 3.53 -8.13
CA ALA A 482 -4.72 4.84 -8.66
C ALA A 482 -3.80 5.92 -8.11
N PHE A 483 -3.39 6.86 -8.95
CA PHE A 483 -2.45 7.91 -8.58
C PHE A 483 -2.56 9.14 -9.47
N PHE A 484 -2.60 10.31 -8.86
CA PHE A 484 -2.60 11.58 -9.57
C PHE A 484 -1.19 12.13 -9.73
N ASN A 485 -0.84 12.54 -10.95
CA ASN A 485 0.40 13.25 -11.21
C ASN A 485 0.10 14.63 -11.84
N PRO A 486 0.37 15.75 -11.15
CA PRO A 486 0.16 17.11 -11.67
C PRO A 486 1.14 17.48 -12.79
N ASN A 487 2.29 16.82 -12.87
CA ASN A 487 3.37 17.15 -13.79
C ASN A 487 3.16 16.47 -15.15
N VAL A 488 2.22 15.54 -15.21
CA VAL A 488 1.80 14.92 -16.45
C VAL A 488 0.54 15.64 -16.91
N THR A 489 0.70 16.48 -17.92
CA THR A 489 -0.38 17.32 -18.46
C THR A 489 -0.50 17.14 -19.96
N ASP A 490 -1.71 17.29 -20.46
CA ASP A 490 -1.99 17.41 -21.89
C ASP A 490 -3.02 18.52 -22.14
N VAL A 491 -3.51 18.64 -23.38
CA VAL A 491 -4.50 19.67 -23.77
C VAL A 491 -5.85 19.46 -23.07
N LEU A 492 -6.20 18.22 -22.73
CA LEU A 492 -7.43 17.85 -22.05
C LEU A 492 -7.29 17.91 -20.52
N HIS A 493 -6.08 17.79 -20.01
CA HIS A 493 -5.75 17.69 -18.59
C HIS A 493 -4.63 18.67 -18.19
N PRO A 494 -4.88 19.99 -18.22
CA PRO A 494 -3.85 21.00 -17.97
C PRO A 494 -3.39 21.06 -16.50
N THR A 495 -4.12 20.41 -15.59
CA THR A 495 -3.85 20.42 -14.14
C THR A 495 -3.22 19.13 -13.62
N GLY A 496 -3.05 18.12 -14.47
CA GLY A 496 -2.53 16.81 -14.09
C GLY A 496 -3.37 15.66 -14.62
N THR A 497 -2.80 14.46 -14.63
CA THR A 497 -3.46 13.22 -15.04
C THR A 497 -3.67 12.33 -13.82
N ASP A 498 -4.89 11.81 -13.65
CA ASP A 498 -5.21 10.74 -12.72
C ASP A 498 -5.06 9.38 -13.42
N PHE A 499 -4.09 8.61 -12.96
CA PHE A 499 -3.75 7.31 -13.52
C PHE A 499 -4.42 6.18 -12.77
N LEU A 500 -4.80 5.15 -13.51
CA LEU A 500 -5.15 3.84 -12.98
C LEU A 500 -4.27 2.76 -13.60
N PHE A 501 -3.46 2.11 -12.78
CA PHE A 501 -2.61 0.99 -13.16
C PHE A 501 -3.23 -0.35 -12.76
N VAL A 502 -3.19 -1.30 -13.69
CA VAL A 502 -3.64 -2.68 -13.48
C VAL A 502 -2.91 -3.60 -14.45
N SER A 503 -2.57 -4.81 -14.02
CA SER A 503 -2.09 -5.85 -14.92
C SER A 503 -3.11 -6.96 -15.11
N VAL A 504 -3.00 -7.67 -16.24
CA VAL A 504 -3.71 -8.91 -16.52
C VAL A 504 -2.71 -10.06 -16.57
N GLN A 505 -3.11 -11.23 -16.06
CA GLN A 505 -2.21 -12.40 -15.98
C GLN A 505 -1.95 -13.07 -17.34
N GLY A 506 -2.78 -12.79 -18.34
CA GLY A 506 -2.69 -13.36 -19.68
C GLY A 506 -3.66 -12.69 -20.64
N GLY A 507 -3.41 -12.89 -21.94
CA GLY A 507 -4.24 -12.29 -22.98
C GLY A 507 -4.08 -10.78 -23.02
N CYS A 508 -2.85 -10.26 -23.00
CA CYS A 508 -2.59 -8.83 -23.02
C CYS A 508 -3.30 -8.11 -24.18
N THR A 509 -3.30 -8.75 -25.35
CA THR A 509 -4.05 -8.37 -26.53
C THR A 509 -4.74 -9.59 -27.12
N ALA A 510 -5.60 -9.42 -28.13
CA ALA A 510 -6.22 -10.54 -28.84
C ALA A 510 -5.21 -11.48 -29.52
N PHE A 511 -3.96 -11.05 -29.70
CA PHE A 511 -2.89 -11.81 -30.37
C PHE A 511 -1.69 -12.07 -29.47
N ASP A 512 -1.75 -11.66 -28.20
CA ASP A 512 -0.71 -11.90 -27.22
C ASP A 512 -1.28 -12.59 -25.99
N ASN A 513 -0.81 -13.81 -25.73
CA ASN A 513 -1.24 -14.64 -24.62
C ASN A 513 -0.53 -14.31 -23.31
N ASN A 514 0.53 -13.49 -23.33
CA ASN A 514 1.25 -13.09 -22.14
C ASN A 514 0.41 -12.16 -21.25
N GLY A 515 0.82 -12.06 -19.99
CA GLY A 515 0.33 -11.02 -19.08
C GLY A 515 0.95 -9.67 -19.42
N CYS A 516 0.33 -8.59 -18.96
CA CYS A 516 0.87 -7.25 -19.16
C CYS A 516 0.28 -6.24 -18.19
N ILE A 517 0.99 -5.15 -17.97
CA ILE A 517 0.52 -3.97 -17.25
C ILE A 517 -0.09 -2.95 -18.22
N LYS A 518 -1.15 -2.28 -17.76
CA LYS A 518 -1.89 -1.24 -18.47
C LYS A 518 -2.07 -0.03 -17.56
N SER A 519 -2.09 1.13 -18.18
CA SER A 519 -2.43 2.42 -17.59
C SER A 519 -3.69 2.97 -18.26
N PHE A 520 -4.54 3.59 -17.45
CA PHE A 520 -5.73 4.31 -17.90
C PHE A 520 -5.70 5.73 -17.34
N ASP A 521 -6.25 6.67 -18.10
CA ASP A 521 -6.52 8.03 -17.64
C ASP A 521 -7.96 8.06 -17.17
N ILE A 522 -8.12 8.37 -15.89
CA ILE A 522 -9.40 8.42 -15.22
C ILE A 522 -9.75 9.85 -14.77
N THR A 523 -9.00 10.86 -15.23
CA THR A 523 -9.14 12.27 -14.83
C THR A 523 -10.54 12.81 -15.10
N ASN A 524 -11.12 12.45 -16.25
CA ASN A 524 -12.45 12.92 -16.69
C ASN A 524 -13.53 11.82 -16.62
N GLY A 525 -13.29 10.73 -15.89
CA GLY A 525 -14.26 9.66 -15.65
C GLY A 525 -13.83 8.29 -16.16
N PHE A 526 -14.80 7.42 -16.44
CA PHE A 526 -14.53 6.02 -16.81
C PHE A 526 -13.71 5.95 -18.12
N PRO A 527 -12.63 5.16 -18.17
CA PRO A 527 -11.80 5.12 -19.37
C PRO A 527 -12.51 4.36 -20.48
N ILE A 528 -12.56 4.98 -21.66
CA ILE A 528 -13.13 4.40 -22.89
C ILE A 528 -12.13 3.57 -23.70
N GLY A 529 -10.87 3.48 -23.24
CA GLY A 529 -9.79 2.71 -23.86
C GLY A 529 -8.49 2.77 -23.05
N VAL A 530 -7.51 1.94 -23.41
CA VAL A 530 -6.17 1.96 -22.79
C VAL A 530 -5.40 3.17 -23.32
N LEU A 531 -4.71 3.91 -22.44
CA LEU A 531 -3.92 5.08 -22.82
C LEU A 531 -2.79 4.75 -23.81
N VAL A 532 -2.20 3.56 -23.67
CA VAL A 532 -1.00 3.12 -24.41
C VAL A 532 -1.00 1.66 -24.81
N SER A 533 0.00 1.33 -25.65
CA SER A 533 0.48 -0.03 -25.77
C SER A 533 0.87 -0.59 -24.39
N PRO A 534 0.25 -1.70 -23.98
CA PRO A 534 0.63 -2.38 -22.74
C PRO A 534 2.11 -2.78 -22.72
N VAL A 535 2.65 -3.05 -21.53
CA VAL A 535 4.00 -3.61 -21.35
C VAL A 535 3.87 -5.06 -20.91
N ASP A 536 4.47 -5.98 -21.68
CA ASP A 536 4.45 -7.41 -21.39
C ASP A 536 5.11 -7.71 -20.04
N GLU A 537 4.35 -8.35 -19.17
CA GLU A 537 4.77 -8.79 -17.84
C GLU A 537 4.24 -10.21 -17.64
N VAL A 538 5.09 -11.20 -17.88
CA VAL A 538 4.70 -12.62 -17.91
C VAL A 538 4.02 -13.02 -16.60
N GLY A 539 2.79 -13.53 -16.70
CA GLY A 539 1.98 -13.95 -15.54
C GLY A 539 1.28 -12.79 -14.81
N GLY A 540 1.45 -11.55 -15.26
CA GLY A 540 0.96 -10.34 -14.59
C GLY A 540 1.92 -9.85 -13.51
N THR A 541 1.44 -8.93 -12.68
CA THR A 541 2.24 -8.26 -11.65
C THR A 541 1.72 -8.55 -10.25
N SER A 542 2.58 -8.33 -9.25
CA SER A 542 2.17 -8.09 -7.86
C SER A 542 1.32 -6.81 -7.75
N GLY A 543 0.99 -6.41 -6.51
CA GLY A 543 0.59 -5.03 -6.24
C GLY A 543 1.67 -4.04 -6.69
N ILE A 544 1.23 -2.85 -7.10
CA ILE A 544 2.08 -1.79 -7.64
C ILE A 544 2.24 -0.71 -6.56
N ILE A 545 3.47 -0.33 -6.26
CA ILE A 545 3.77 0.85 -5.42
C ILE A 545 4.18 1.99 -6.32
N VAL A 546 3.70 3.19 -5.98
CA VAL A 546 3.99 4.41 -6.72
C VAL A 546 5.09 5.19 -6.00
N ASP A 547 6.04 5.70 -6.76
CA ASP A 547 7.07 6.61 -6.27
C ASP A 547 6.60 8.07 -6.25
N ASN A 548 7.50 8.97 -5.92
CA ASN A 548 7.31 10.41 -5.87
C ASN A 548 6.66 11.00 -7.13
N VAL A 549 6.02 12.15 -6.93
CA VAL A 549 5.75 13.12 -8.00
C VAL A 549 6.99 13.98 -8.17
N SER A 550 7.66 13.85 -9.31
CA SER A 550 8.86 14.63 -9.62
C SER A 550 8.93 15.05 -11.08
N THR A 551 9.47 16.25 -11.31
CA THR A 551 9.77 16.77 -12.65
C THR A 551 11.12 16.30 -13.18
N VAL A 552 11.96 15.64 -12.36
CA VAL A 552 13.25 15.11 -12.84
C VAL A 552 13.03 13.84 -13.65
N SER A 553 13.93 13.58 -14.61
CA SER A 553 13.87 12.37 -15.41
C SER A 553 13.87 11.14 -14.51
N GLN A 554 13.01 10.16 -14.81
CA GLN A 554 12.89 8.91 -14.06
C GLN A 554 12.39 9.05 -12.61
N GLY A 555 12.24 10.26 -12.06
CA GLY A 555 11.86 10.52 -10.67
C GLY A 555 10.41 10.19 -10.32
N SER A 556 9.55 10.05 -11.33
CA SER A 556 8.15 9.62 -11.20
C SER A 556 7.98 8.21 -11.74
N SER A 557 7.99 7.21 -10.86
CA SER A 557 8.03 5.78 -11.23
C SER A 557 7.01 4.93 -10.48
N ILE A 558 6.87 3.69 -10.91
CA ILE A 558 6.13 2.62 -10.24
C ILE A 558 7.02 1.37 -10.11
N TYR A 559 6.80 0.59 -9.06
CA TYR A 559 7.56 -0.63 -8.76
C TYR A 559 6.64 -1.81 -8.49
N PHE A 560 6.99 -2.98 -9.02
CA PHE A 560 6.27 -4.23 -8.81
C PHE A 560 7.18 -5.43 -9.07
N SER A 561 6.71 -6.63 -8.71
CA SER A 561 7.29 -7.90 -9.14
C SER A 561 6.46 -8.49 -10.27
N THR A 562 7.11 -9.12 -11.25
CA THR A 562 6.40 -10.02 -12.18
C THR A 562 6.00 -11.31 -11.47
N GLN A 563 4.91 -11.93 -11.93
CA GLN A 563 4.39 -13.19 -11.37
C GLN A 563 4.84 -14.42 -12.19
N ALA A 564 5.92 -14.30 -12.97
CA ALA A 564 6.48 -15.38 -13.74
C ALA A 564 7.08 -16.48 -12.84
N THR A 565 6.34 -17.57 -12.64
CA THR A 565 6.82 -18.74 -11.88
C THR A 565 7.49 -19.79 -12.80
N PRO A 566 8.48 -20.57 -12.32
CA PRO A 566 8.99 -20.64 -10.94
C PRO A 566 10.38 -20.01 -10.69
N THR A 567 11.05 -19.47 -11.72
CA THR A 567 12.44 -18.94 -11.63
C THR A 567 12.66 -17.62 -12.41
N GLY A 568 11.59 -16.98 -12.92
CA GLY A 568 11.67 -15.82 -13.81
C GLY A 568 11.10 -14.52 -13.25
N ALA A 569 10.72 -14.50 -11.96
CA ALA A 569 10.16 -13.32 -11.34
C ALA A 569 11.22 -12.23 -11.21
N SER A 570 10.85 -10.99 -11.54
CA SER A 570 11.76 -9.86 -11.53
C SER A 570 11.11 -8.66 -10.85
N ALA A 571 11.92 -7.89 -10.12
CA ALA A 571 11.59 -6.55 -9.70
C ALA A 571 11.66 -5.65 -10.94
N VAL A 572 10.59 -4.91 -11.20
CA VAL A 572 10.47 -4.06 -12.38
C VAL A 572 10.19 -2.63 -11.95
N LYS A 573 10.77 -1.70 -12.70
CA LYS A 573 10.42 -0.28 -12.66
C LYS A 573 9.93 0.18 -14.01
N LEU A 574 8.87 0.97 -13.98
CA LEU A 574 8.39 1.78 -15.10
C LEU A 574 8.20 3.23 -14.65
N THR A 575 8.51 4.18 -15.52
CA THR A 575 8.08 5.57 -15.32
C THR A 575 6.56 5.70 -15.43
N GLN A 576 5.96 6.58 -14.63
CA GLN A 576 4.51 6.84 -14.65
C GLN A 576 4.04 7.30 -16.03
N SER A 577 4.80 8.20 -16.66
CA SER A 577 4.56 8.67 -18.04
C SER A 577 5.09 7.72 -19.12
N GLY A 578 5.92 6.73 -18.77
CA GLY A 578 6.43 5.72 -19.72
C GLY A 578 5.36 4.73 -20.19
N LEU A 579 4.20 4.77 -19.53
CA LEU A 579 2.96 4.12 -19.89
C LEU A 579 1.94 5.16 -20.46
N GLN A 580 2.40 6.25 -21.10
CA GLN A 580 1.56 7.21 -21.85
C GLN A 580 1.90 7.31 -23.34
#